data_AF-A0A523ZQ26-F1
#
_entry.id   AF-A0A523ZQ26-F1
#
_cell.length_a   1.000
_cell.length_b   1.000
_cell.length_c   1.000
_cell.angle_alpha   90.00
_cell.angle_beta   90.00
_cell.angle_gamma   90.00
#
_symmetry.space_group_name_H-M   'P 1'
#
loop_
_entity.id
_entity.type
_entity.pdbx_description
1 polymer ?
#
loop_
_entity_poly.entity_id
_entity_poly.type
_entity_poly.pdbx_seq_one_letter_code
_entity_poly.pdbx_strand_id
1 'polypeptide(L)' 'EYPVNPNGASYDIAGICNPSGTIFGLMPHPERAYYGWQLPDWTKRERTLKYGDGRLIFESMVECIKEK' A
#
# COMPACT_ATOMS: atom_id res chain seq x y z
N GLU A 1 -2.19 -19.35 -2.47
CA GLU A 1 -2.32 -20.18 -1.25
C GLU A 1 -1.70 -19.48 -0.03
N TYR A 2 -2.10 -19.84 1.19
CA TYR A 2 -1.54 -19.25 2.41
C TYR A 2 -0.04 -19.60 2.53
N PRO A 3 0.85 -18.66 2.90
CA PRO A 3 0.58 -17.31 3.42
C PRO A 3 0.53 -16.20 2.37
N VAL A 4 0.78 -16.49 1.08
CA VAL A 4 0.84 -15.48 0.00
C VAL A 4 -0.49 -14.73 -0.16
N ASN A 5 -1.60 -15.46 -0.07
CA ASN A 5 -2.93 -14.89 0.06
C ASN A 5 -3.46 -15.18 1.47
N PRO A 6 -3.45 -14.20 2.38
CA PRO A 6 -3.77 -14.42 3.79
C PRO A 6 -5.27 -14.56 4.07
N ASN A 7 -6.14 -14.07 3.18
CA ASN A 7 -7.59 -14.04 3.38
C ASN A 7 -8.34 -15.01 2.45
N GLY A 8 -7.65 -15.67 1.51
CA GLY A 8 -8.25 -16.59 0.56
C GLY A 8 -9.10 -15.91 -0.53
N ALA A 9 -8.90 -14.62 -0.79
CA ALA A 9 -9.62 -13.90 -1.83
C ALA A 9 -9.46 -14.58 -3.20
N SER A 10 -10.53 -14.61 -3.99
CA SER A 10 -10.49 -15.15 -5.35
C SER A 10 -9.47 -14.38 -6.19
N TYR A 11 -8.65 -15.09 -6.96
CA TYR A 11 -7.58 -14.52 -7.78
C TYR A 11 -6.57 -13.64 -7.01
N ASP A 12 -6.45 -13.84 -5.70
CA ASP A 12 -5.56 -13.07 -4.81
C ASP A 12 -5.83 -11.55 -4.84
N ILE A 13 -7.08 -11.15 -5.12
CA ILE A 13 -7.46 -9.73 -5.22
C ILE A 13 -7.34 -9.05 -3.84
N ALA A 14 -6.47 -8.05 -3.76
CA ALA A 14 -6.22 -7.25 -2.55
C ALA A 14 -6.89 -5.87 -2.56
N GLY A 15 -7.35 -5.38 -3.72
CA GLY A 15 -8.02 -4.10 -3.87
C GLY A 15 -8.73 -3.95 -5.22
N ILE A 16 -9.69 -3.03 -5.30
CA ILE A 16 -10.53 -2.78 -6.48
C ILE A 16 -10.81 -1.28 -6.63
N CYS A 17 -10.92 -0.81 -7.87
CA CYS A 17 -11.33 0.56 -8.19
C CYS A 17 -12.71 0.58 -8.86
N ASN A 18 -13.41 1.70 -8.76
CA ASN A 18 -14.53 1.98 -9.67
C ASN A 18 -14.01 2.20 -11.11
N PRO A 19 -14.86 2.07 -12.15
CA PRO A 19 -14.43 2.24 -13.55
C PRO A 19 -13.81 3.60 -13.86
N SER A 20 -14.23 4.66 -13.14
CA SER A 20 -13.68 6.01 -13.31
C SER A 20 -12.34 6.23 -12.60
N GLY A 21 -11.85 5.26 -11.81
CA GLY A 21 -10.58 5.35 -11.08
C GLY A 21 -10.54 6.35 -9.91
N THR A 22 -11.69 6.88 -9.50
CA THR A 22 -11.80 7.90 -8.44
C THR A 22 -12.06 7.33 -7.04
N ILE A 23 -12.52 6.09 -6.96
CA ILE A 23 -12.79 5.37 -5.71
C ILE A 23 -11.95 4.10 -5.73
N PHE A 24 -11.09 3.94 -4.72
CA PHE A 24 -10.21 2.79 -4.56
C PHE A 24 -10.44 2.14 -3.19
N GLY A 25 -10.85 0.87 -3.18
CA GLY A 25 -10.95 0.04 -1.99
C GLY A 25 -9.75 -0.90 -1.91
N LEU A 26 -9.08 -0.95 -0.76
CA LEU A 26 -7.87 -1.73 -0.55
C LEU A 26 -7.94 -2.41 0.81
N MET A 27 -7.59 -3.70 0.87
CA MET A 27 -7.54 -4.47 2.12
C MET A 27 -6.21 -4.26 2.88
N PRO A 28 -5.02 -4.26 2.22
CA PRO A 28 -3.78 -3.83 2.87
C PRO A 28 -3.87 -2.43 3.49
N HIS A 29 -3.02 -2.18 4.49
CA HIS A 29 -2.94 -0.91 5.23
C HIS A 29 -1.72 -0.08 4.79
N PRO A 30 -1.76 0.64 3.64
CA PRO A 30 -0.65 1.46 3.17
C PRO A 30 -0.30 2.60 4.15
N GLU A 31 -1.25 3.07 4.95
CA GLU A 31 -1.03 4.07 5.99
C GLU A 31 -0.11 3.56 7.10
N ARG A 32 -0.09 2.25 7.34
CA ARG A 32 0.81 1.58 8.30
C ARG A 32 2.16 1.21 7.69
N ALA A 33 2.35 1.47 6.40
CA ALA A 33 3.60 1.23 5.67
C ALA A 33 4.10 2.53 5.01
N TYR A 34 3.78 3.68 5.57
CA TYR A 34 4.15 4.98 5.01
C TYR A 34 5.60 5.34 5.32
N TYR A 35 6.02 5.16 6.57
CA TYR A 35 7.40 5.39 7.00
C TYR A 35 8.17 4.09 7.12
N GLY A 36 9.48 4.13 6.86
CA GLY A 36 10.29 2.91 6.89
C GLY A 36 10.43 2.28 8.29
N TRP A 37 10.26 3.07 9.36
CA TRP A 37 10.23 2.55 10.74
C TRP A 37 8.94 1.78 11.08
N GLN A 38 7.91 1.85 10.24
CA GLN A 38 6.67 1.10 10.44
C GLN A 38 6.73 -0.31 9.82
N LEU A 39 7.74 -0.60 8.98
CA LEU A 39 7.87 -1.88 8.28
C LEU A 39 8.30 -3.00 9.24
N PRO A 40 7.79 -4.23 9.13
CA PRO A 40 8.02 -5.31 10.11
C PRO A 40 9.50 -5.65 10.38
N ASP A 41 10.36 -5.40 9.41
CA ASP A 41 11.79 -5.73 9.44
C ASP A 41 12.70 -4.52 9.69
N TRP A 42 12.13 -3.35 10.07
CA TRP A 42 12.89 -2.10 10.22
C TRP A 42 14.09 -2.20 11.17
N THR A 43 13.99 -3.00 12.24
CA THR A 43 15.08 -3.20 13.23
C THR A 43 16.19 -4.13 12.73
N LYS A 44 15.92 -4.92 11.69
CA LYS A 44 16.88 -5.87 11.12
C LYS A 44 17.70 -5.26 9.98
N ARG A 45 17.34 -4.06 9.52
CA ARG A 45 18.05 -3.36 8.45
C ARG A 45 19.21 -2.56 9.03
N GLU A 46 20.34 -2.58 8.33
CA GLU A 46 21.52 -1.75 8.67
C GLU A 46 21.16 -0.24 8.64
N ARG A 47 20.24 0.16 7.75
CA ARG A 47 19.72 1.51 7.67
C ARG A 47 18.20 1.50 7.50
N THR A 48 17.49 2.20 8.38
CA THR A 48 16.04 2.40 8.26
C THR A 48 15.73 3.26 7.04
N LEU A 49 14.80 2.80 6.20
CA LEU A 49 14.29 3.61 5.10
C LEU A 49 13.55 4.83 5.65
N LYS A 50 13.61 5.96 4.93
CA LYS A 50 12.82 7.14 5.31
C LYS A 50 11.32 6.86 5.13
N TYR A 51 10.94 6.17 4.06
CA TYR A 51 9.57 5.85 3.70
C TYR A 51 9.42 4.37 3.38
N GLY A 52 8.22 3.83 3.56
CA GLY A 52 7.82 2.52 3.08
C GLY A 52 6.97 2.62 1.81
N ASP A 53 6.56 1.46 1.29
CA ASP A 53 5.87 1.36 0.00
C ASP A 53 4.49 2.02 0.00
N GLY A 54 3.86 2.13 1.17
CA GLY A 54 2.57 2.79 1.33
C GLY A 54 2.59 4.26 0.92
N ARG A 55 3.76 4.93 0.96
CA ARG A 55 3.93 6.31 0.48
C ARG A 55 3.45 6.49 -0.96
N LEU A 56 3.74 5.53 -1.84
CA LEU A 56 3.44 5.64 -3.28
C LEU A 56 1.95 5.87 -3.53
N ILE A 57 1.08 5.21 -2.78
CA ILE A 57 -0.38 5.35 -2.90
C ILE A 57 -0.82 6.80 -2.63
N PHE A 58 -0.34 7.39 -1.53
CA PHE A 58 -0.73 8.75 -1.16
C PHE A 58 -0.10 9.82 -2.04
N GLU A 59 1.13 9.60 -2.52
CA GLU A 59 1.76 10.53 -3.47
C GLU A 59 1.01 10.57 -4.79
N SER A 60 0.66 9.41 -5.35
CA SER A 60 -0.14 9.36 -6.57
C SER A 60 -1.51 10.02 -6.41
N MET A 61 -2.14 9.94 -5.23
CA MET A 61 -3.38 10.68 -4.95
C MET A 61 -3.16 12.20 -5.00
N VAL A 62 -2.10 12.70 -4.39
CA VAL A 62 -1.76 14.13 -4.41
C VAL A 62 -1.44 14.61 -5.83
N GLU A 63 -0.67 13.82 -6.59
CA GLU A 63 -0.35 14.12 -7.99
C GLU A 63 -1.62 14.17 -8.84
N CYS A 64 -2.49 13.16 -8.73
CA CYS A 64 -3.77 13.13 -9.44
C CYS A 64 -4.66 14.35 -9.16
N ILE A 65 -4.65 14.86 -7.92
CA ILE A 65 -5.39 16.08 -7.54
C ILE A 65 -4.75 17.34 -8.13
N LYS A 66 -3.42 17.39 -8.25
CA LYS A 66 -2.69 18.55 -8.81
C LYS A 66 -2.81 18.67 -10.32
N GLU A 67 -2.90 17.54 -11.02
CA GLU A 67 -3.02 17.48 -12.48
C GLU A 67 -4.47 17.68 -12.98
N LYS A 68 -5.45 17.69 -12.06
CA LYS A 68 -6.85 18.02 -12.33
C LYS A 68 -7.11 19.52 -12.13
#